data_AF-A0A1H5Z0Q7-F1
#
_entry.id   AF-A0A1H5Z0Q7-F1
#
_cell.length_a   1.000
_cell.length_b   1.000
_cell.length_c   1.000
_cell.angle_alpha   90.00
_cell.angle_beta   90.00
_cell.angle_gamma   90.00
#
_symmetry.space_group_name_H-M   'P 1'
#
loop_
_entity.id
_entity.type
_entity.pdbx_description
1 polymer ?
#
loop_
_entity_poly.entity_id
_entity_poly.type
_entity_poly.pdbx_seq_one_letter_code
_entity_poly.pdbx_strand_id
1 'polypeptide(L)'
;MQTSALPAAPAHTPGPWHWDGYSLRPAAPNPDQHAVHTILEAEHIGWGFVASDLHAVRQEADANLSLIAAAPQLLDAAQAAADLLTRQKWQPGDTFNPEAVVLAKLMDAIIEATMQAAPGMNGRELTGPKEAAQ
;
A
#
# COMPACT_ATOMS: atom_id res chain seq x y z
N MET A 1 -1.66 37.75 1.80
CA MET A 1 -2.65 36.79 1.25
C MET A 1 -1.87 35.53 0.92
N GLN A 2 -2.00 34.46 1.70
CA GLN A 2 -1.37 33.17 1.38
C GLN A 2 -2.37 32.36 0.58
N THR A 3 -2.01 32.06 -0.66
CA THR A 3 -2.77 31.20 -1.55
C THR A 3 -2.49 29.77 -1.10
N SER A 4 -3.41 29.15 -0.34
CA SER A 4 -3.38 27.71 -0.11
C SER A 4 -3.65 27.03 -1.45
N ALA A 5 -2.60 26.57 -2.13
CA ALA A 5 -2.75 25.61 -3.21
C ALA A 5 -3.29 24.32 -2.59
N LEU A 6 -4.41 23.82 -3.12
CA LEU A 6 -4.88 22.46 -2.85
C LEU A 6 -3.71 21.50 -3.12
N PRO A 7 -3.47 20.48 -2.28
CA PRO A 7 -2.47 19.47 -2.58
C PRO A 7 -2.80 18.89 -3.96
N ALA A 8 -1.81 18.89 -4.87
CA ALA A 8 -1.92 18.19 -6.13
C ALA A 8 -2.37 16.75 -5.86
N ALA A 9 -3.24 16.21 -6.71
CA ALA A 9 -3.69 14.83 -6.59
C ALA A 9 -2.45 13.90 -6.41
N PRO A 10 -2.54 12.88 -5.54
CA PRO A 10 -1.40 12.05 -5.23
C PRO A 10 -0.83 11.44 -6.52
N ALA A 11 0.48 11.58 -6.72
CA ALA A 11 1.19 11.02 -7.87
C ALA A 11 1.31 9.48 -7.82
N HIS A 12 0.87 8.86 -6.73
CA HIS A 12 0.92 7.42 -6.47
C HIS A 12 -0.47 6.79 -6.61
N THR A 13 -0.50 5.48 -6.86
CA THR A 13 -1.74 4.71 -6.92
C THR A 13 -2.38 4.64 -5.53
N PRO A 14 -3.64 5.01 -5.35
CA PRO A 14 -4.29 5.02 -4.05
C PRO A 14 -4.43 3.60 -3.49
N GLY A 15 -4.33 3.50 -2.17
CA GLY A 15 -4.66 2.29 -1.43
C GLY A 15 -6.18 2.12 -1.22
N PRO A 16 -6.59 1.02 -0.55
CA PRO A 16 -5.74 -0.03 0.00
C PRO A 16 -5.15 -0.94 -1.09
N TRP A 17 -3.95 -1.47 -0.84
CA TRP A 17 -3.29 -2.42 -1.71
C TRP A 17 -3.35 -3.83 -1.12
N HIS A 18 -3.45 -4.85 -1.96
CA HIS A 18 -3.44 -6.25 -1.53
C HIS A 18 -2.44 -7.06 -2.36
N TRP A 19 -1.91 -8.11 -1.74
CA TRP A 19 -1.07 -9.08 -2.42
C TRP A 19 -1.92 -10.11 -3.16
N ASP A 20 -1.63 -10.30 -4.44
CA ASP A 20 -2.12 -11.39 -5.28
C ASP A 20 -0.90 -12.20 -5.76
N GLY A 21 -0.56 -13.25 -5.01
CA GLY A 21 0.71 -13.96 -5.18
C GLY A 21 1.91 -13.05 -4.93
N TYR A 22 2.70 -12.80 -5.98
CA TYR A 22 3.88 -11.90 -5.95
C TYR A 22 3.58 -10.51 -6.54
N SER A 23 2.33 -10.20 -6.83
CA SER A 23 1.90 -8.90 -7.35
C SER A 23 1.21 -8.07 -6.27
N LEU A 24 1.56 -6.79 -6.16
CA LEU A 24 0.86 -5.83 -5.31
C LEU A 24 -0.14 -5.05 -6.17
N ARG A 25 -1.42 -5.02 -5.78
CA ARG A 25 -2.50 -4.42 -6.59
C ARG A 25 -3.43 -3.52 -5.77
N PRO A 26 -3.96 -2.44 -6.35
CA PRO A 26 -5.04 -1.69 -5.70
C PRO A 26 -6.28 -2.59 -5.55
N ALA A 27 -6.96 -2.51 -4.40
CA ALA A 27 -8.18 -3.28 -4.16
C ALA A 27 -9.33 -2.87 -5.10
N ALA A 28 -9.35 -1.61 -5.55
CA ALA A 28 -10.33 -1.06 -6.48
C ALA A 28 -9.62 -0.32 -7.62
N PRO A 29 -9.15 -1.01 -8.67
CA PRO A 29 -8.50 -0.39 -9.81
C PRO A 29 -9.44 0.56 -10.55
N ASN A 30 -8.97 1.76 -10.90
CA ASN A 30 -9.72 2.75 -11.67
C ASN A 30 -8.85 3.37 -12.79
N PRO A 31 -9.01 2.94 -14.05
CA PRO A 31 -8.19 3.43 -15.17
C PRO A 31 -8.44 4.89 -15.55
N ASP A 32 -9.55 5.49 -15.09
CA ASP A 32 -9.86 6.90 -15.35
C ASP A 32 -9.07 7.85 -14.42
N GLN A 33 -8.49 7.31 -13.34
CA GLN A 33 -7.78 8.08 -12.31
C GLN A 33 -6.30 7.69 -12.21
N HIS A 34 -5.98 6.43 -12.53
CA HIS A 34 -4.65 5.85 -12.34
C HIS A 34 -4.24 5.08 -13.58
N ALA A 35 -2.98 5.24 -13.95
CA ALA A 35 -2.38 4.57 -15.10
C ALA A 35 -1.90 3.16 -14.74
N VAL A 36 -1.62 2.87 -13.46
CA VAL A 36 -1.03 1.60 -12.97
C VAL A 36 -2.10 0.60 -12.50
N HIS A 37 -2.04 -0.63 -13.04
CA HIS A 37 -2.86 -1.79 -12.67
C HIS A 37 -2.20 -2.63 -11.55
N THR A 38 -0.87 -2.74 -11.53
CA THR A 38 -0.12 -3.44 -10.47
C THR A 38 1.07 -2.60 -10.06
N ILE A 39 1.31 -2.47 -8.77
CA ILE A 39 2.27 -1.53 -8.17
C ILE A 39 3.67 -2.15 -8.11
N LEU A 40 3.73 -3.46 -7.87
CA LEU A 40 4.93 -4.29 -7.91
C LEU A 40 4.60 -5.61 -8.62
N GLU A 41 5.55 -6.12 -9.42
CA GLU A 41 5.50 -7.43 -10.06
C GLU A 41 6.87 -8.14 -9.92
N ALA A 42 7.02 -9.32 -10.55
CA ALA A 42 8.23 -10.16 -10.51
C ALA A 42 9.51 -9.46 -11.01
N GLU A 43 9.38 -8.33 -11.70
CA GLU A 43 10.49 -7.50 -12.21
C GLU A 43 10.61 -6.15 -11.47
N HIS A 44 10.01 -6.02 -10.29
CA HIS A 44 10.05 -4.84 -9.40
C HIS A 44 9.42 -3.55 -9.94
N ILE A 45 8.82 -3.57 -11.13
CA ILE A 45 8.15 -2.41 -11.74
C ILE A 45 6.67 -2.71 -11.88
N GLY A 46 5.84 -1.71 -11.59
CA GLY A 46 4.40 -1.79 -11.82
C GLY A 46 4.01 -1.70 -13.29
N TRP A 47 2.90 -2.33 -13.68
CA TRP A 47 2.37 -2.29 -15.05
C TRP A 47 1.11 -1.46 -15.15
N GLY A 48 0.95 -0.79 -16.30
CA GLY A 48 -0.22 0.02 -16.60
C GLY A 48 -1.46 -0.75 -17.04
N PHE A 49 -2.61 -0.08 -17.09
CA PHE A 49 -3.79 -0.63 -17.77
C PHE A 49 -3.55 -0.71 -19.28
N VAL A 50 -4.35 -1.55 -19.95
CA VAL A 50 -4.35 -1.63 -21.41
C VAL A 50 -4.69 -0.25 -21.99
N ALA A 51 -3.88 0.21 -22.95
CA ALA A 51 -3.95 1.52 -23.58
C ALA A 51 -3.61 2.73 -22.69
N SER A 52 -3.09 2.52 -21.48
CA SER A 52 -2.54 3.63 -20.67
C SER A 52 -1.34 4.29 -21.36
N ASP A 53 -1.22 5.60 -21.16
CA ASP A 53 -0.06 6.36 -21.58
C ASP A 53 1.21 5.87 -20.83
N LEU A 54 2.21 5.42 -21.58
CA LEU A 54 3.43 4.84 -21.01
C LEU A 54 4.22 5.83 -20.13
N HIS A 55 4.16 7.13 -20.41
CA HIS A 55 4.82 8.14 -19.61
C HIS A 55 4.10 8.31 -18.27
N ALA A 56 2.77 8.37 -18.27
CA ALA A 56 1.96 8.42 -17.05
C ALA A 56 2.17 7.18 -16.17
N VAL A 57 2.20 5.98 -16.76
CA VAL A 57 2.48 4.72 -16.05
C VAL A 57 3.83 4.77 -15.34
N ARG A 58 4.88 5.25 -16.02
CA ARG A 58 6.23 5.34 -15.44
C ARG A 58 6.29 6.33 -14.28
N GLN A 59 5.69 7.51 -14.44
CA GLN A 59 5.67 8.51 -13.36
C GLN A 59 4.95 7.97 -12.11
N GLU A 60 3.82 7.32 -12.30
CA GLU A 60 3.07 6.74 -11.18
C GLU A 60 3.81 5.55 -10.54
N ALA A 61 4.46 4.71 -11.34
CA ALA A 61 5.31 3.63 -10.84
C ALA A 61 6.50 4.16 -10.02
N ASP A 62 7.20 5.20 -10.49
CA ASP A 62 8.31 5.84 -9.78
C ASP A 62 7.84 6.45 -8.44
N ALA A 63 6.64 7.06 -8.42
CA ALA A 63 6.04 7.59 -7.21
C ALA A 63 5.70 6.48 -6.21
N ASN A 64 5.12 5.36 -6.68
CA ASN A 64 4.84 4.19 -5.85
C ASN A 64 6.12 3.59 -5.26
N LEU A 65 7.18 3.41 -6.06
CA LEU A 65 8.46 2.90 -5.60
C LEU A 65 9.09 3.81 -4.54
N SER A 66 8.98 5.13 -4.72
CA SER A 66 9.46 6.10 -3.74
C SER A 66 8.68 6.01 -2.42
N LEU A 67 7.36 5.81 -2.47
CA LEU A 67 6.52 5.62 -1.28
C LEU A 67 6.89 4.31 -0.54
N ILE A 68 7.09 3.21 -1.27
CA ILE A 68 7.52 1.93 -0.70
C ILE A 68 8.92 2.05 -0.06
N ALA A 69 9.85 2.75 -0.73
CA ALA A 69 11.19 2.99 -0.18
C ALA A 69 11.16 3.82 1.11
N ALA A 70 10.17 4.70 1.26
CA ALA A 70 9.95 5.50 2.47
C ALA A 70 9.18 4.75 3.57
N ALA A 71 8.68 3.54 3.31
CA ALA A 71 7.82 2.81 4.26
C ALA A 71 8.47 2.58 5.64
N PRO A 72 9.77 2.26 5.77
CA PRO A 72 10.40 2.14 7.09
C PRO A 72 10.36 3.45 7.88
N GLN A 73 10.71 4.58 7.26
CA GLN A 73 10.68 5.89 7.92
C GLN A 73 9.25 6.32 8.27
N LEU A 74 8.27 5.96 7.43
CA LEU A 74 6.86 6.23 7.70
C LEU A 74 6.35 5.39 8.88
N LEU A 75 6.77 4.13 9.00
CA LEU A 75 6.44 3.28 10.14
C LEU A 75 7.04 3.85 11.44
N ASP A 76 8.32 4.24 11.42
CA ASP A 76 8.99 4.87 12.56
C ASP A 76 8.27 6.16 12.99
N ALA A 77 7.90 7.01 12.02
CA ALA A 77 7.16 8.24 12.28
C ALA A 77 5.76 7.96 12.85
N ALA A 78 5.06 6.94 12.34
CA ALA A 78 3.75 6.53 12.84
C ALA A 78 3.83 6.03 14.29
N GLN A 79 4.83 5.21 14.61
CA GLN A 79 5.08 4.73 15.97
C GLN A 79 5.38 5.89 16.94
N ALA A 80 6.27 6.80 16.56
CA ALA A 80 6.59 7.97 17.37
C ALA A 80 5.37 8.89 17.61
N ALA A 81 4.52 9.06 16.59
CA ALA A 81 3.27 9.82 16.71
C ALA A 81 2.26 9.13 17.62
N ALA A 82 2.08 7.82 17.50
CA ALA A 82 1.21 7.03 18.37
C ALA A 82 1.67 7.14 19.84
N ASP A 83 2.96 6.96 20.10
CA ASP A 83 3.55 7.11 21.45
C ASP A 83 3.32 8.51 22.05
N LEU A 84 3.41 9.55 21.24
CA LEU A 84 3.15 10.93 21.67
C LEU A 84 1.68 11.12 22.06
N LEU A 85 0.75 10.62 21.24
CA LEU A 85 -0.69 10.73 21.49
C LEU A 85 -1.12 9.90 22.70
N THR A 86 -0.56 8.71 22.89
CA THR A 86 -0.76 7.90 24.10
C THR A 86 -0.25 8.62 25.34
N ARG A 87 0.91 9.28 25.27
CA ARG A 87 1.44 10.10 26.38
C ARG A 87 0.54 11.29 26.73
N GLN A 88 -0.17 11.85 25.75
CA GLN A 88 -1.19 12.88 25.95
C GLN A 88 -2.52 12.32 26.50
N LYS A 89 -2.59 11.01 26.76
CA LYS A 89 -3.74 10.29 27.32
C LYS A 89 -4.98 10.25 26.40
N TRP A 90 -4.79 10.44 25.10
CA TRP A 90 -5.84 10.19 24.13
C TRP A 90 -6.23 8.71 24.12
N GLN A 91 -7.53 8.44 23.95
CA GLN A 91 -8.08 7.08 23.96
C GLN A 91 -8.62 6.76 22.56
N PRO A 92 -8.18 5.67 21.91
CA PRO A 92 -8.59 5.34 20.53
C PRO A 92 -10.09 5.01 20.37
N GLY A 93 -10.83 4.81 21.48
CA GLY A 93 -12.27 4.60 21.46
C GLY A 93 -13.11 5.86 21.36
N ASP A 94 -12.51 7.06 21.43
CA ASP A 94 -13.23 8.32 21.36
C ASP A 94 -13.31 8.83 19.90
N THR A 95 -14.41 8.50 19.23
CA THR A 95 -14.61 8.83 17.82
C THR A 95 -14.96 10.29 17.55
N PHE A 96 -15.22 11.09 18.58
CA PHE A 96 -15.58 12.50 18.44
C PHE A 96 -14.37 13.43 18.50
N ASN A 97 -13.26 12.96 19.10
CA ASN A 97 -12.01 13.71 19.19
C ASN A 97 -11.06 13.34 18.04
N PRO A 98 -10.57 14.32 17.25
CA PRO A 98 -9.74 14.03 16.08
C PRO A 98 -8.41 13.37 16.46
N GLU A 99 -7.80 13.74 17.60
CA GLU A 99 -6.56 13.12 18.09
C GLU A 99 -6.75 11.64 18.44
N ALA A 100 -7.90 11.27 19.01
CA ALA A 100 -8.24 9.89 19.31
C ALA A 100 -8.47 9.06 18.04
N VAL A 101 -9.14 9.65 17.03
CA VAL A 101 -9.31 9.03 15.70
C VAL A 101 -7.96 8.83 15.01
N VAL A 102 -7.06 9.80 15.09
CA VAL A 102 -5.69 9.68 14.54
C VAL A 102 -4.93 8.57 15.26
N LEU A 103 -4.98 8.52 16.59
CA LEU A 103 -4.35 7.46 17.36
C LEU A 103 -4.87 6.07 16.96
N ALA A 104 -6.18 5.90 16.83
CA ALA A 104 -6.79 4.65 16.39
C ALA A 104 -6.27 4.22 15.00
N LYS A 105 -6.28 5.14 14.03
CA LYS A 105 -5.78 4.85 12.67
C LYS A 105 -4.30 4.53 12.62
N LEU A 106 -3.47 5.23 13.41
CA LEU A 106 -2.04 4.95 13.50
C LEU A 106 -1.80 3.55 14.08
N MET A 107 -2.52 3.19 15.15
CA MET A 107 -2.41 1.86 15.76
C MET A 107 -2.81 0.76 14.78
N ASP A 108 -3.93 0.92 14.07
CA ASP A 108 -4.37 -0.05 13.05
C ASP A 108 -3.32 -0.21 11.94
N ALA A 109 -2.79 0.89 11.41
CA ALA A 109 -1.77 0.86 10.36
C ALA A 109 -0.44 0.24 10.84
N ILE A 110 -0.01 0.52 12.07
CA ILE A 110 1.19 -0.09 12.68
C ILE A 110 0.98 -1.59 12.85
N ILE A 111 -0.19 -2.00 13.35
CA ILE A 111 -0.53 -3.41 13.51
C ILE A 111 -0.47 -4.10 12.14
N GLU A 112 -1.15 -3.56 11.12
CA GLU A 112 -1.13 -4.13 9.77
C GLU A 112 0.28 -4.22 9.17
N ALA A 113 1.10 -3.18 9.35
CA ALA A 113 2.47 -3.13 8.83
C ALA A 113 3.45 -4.06 9.55
N THR A 114 3.18 -4.42 10.82
CA THR A 114 4.10 -5.21 11.66
C THR A 114 3.62 -6.63 11.94
N MET A 115 2.34 -6.92 11.73
CA MET A 115 1.84 -8.29 11.71
C MET A 115 2.48 -9.01 10.52
N GLN A 116 3.30 -10.02 10.81
CA GLN A 116 3.85 -10.91 9.80
C GLN A 116 2.73 -11.40 8.88
N ALA A 117 2.86 -11.15 7.58
CA ALA A 117 2.16 -11.97 6.59
C ALA A 117 2.47 -13.44 6.93
N ALA A 118 1.47 -14.20 7.36
CA ALA A 118 1.62 -15.61 7.64
C ALA A 118 2.26 -16.30 6.41
N PRO A 119 3.13 -17.32 6.59
CA PRO A 119 3.71 -18.09 5.50
C PRO A 119 2.60 -18.89 4.80
N GLY A 120 1.91 -18.25 3.87
CA GLY A 120 0.87 -18.78 3.01
C GLY A 120 1.29 -18.89 1.55
N MET A 121 2.61 -18.92 1.28
CA MET A 121 3.14 -19.47 0.03
C MET A 121 2.79 -20.96 -0.05
N ASN A 122 1.57 -21.29 -0.46
CA ASN A 122 1.19 -22.62 -0.91
C ASN A 122 0.35 -22.50 -2.19
N GLY A 123 0.93 -21.87 -3.21
CA GLY A 123 0.70 -22.27 -4.59
C GLY A 123 1.50 -23.56 -4.85
N ARG A 124 1.00 -24.70 -4.40
CA ARG A 124 1.54 -26.03 -4.75
C ARG A 124 0.40 -26.98 -5.10
N GLU A 125 -0.07 -26.87 -6.34
CA GLU A 125 -0.46 -28.04 -7.13
C GLU A 125 0.15 -27.89 -8.53
N LEU A 126 1.45 -28.15 -8.61
CA LEU A 126 2.06 -28.68 -9.84
C LEU A 126 1.93 -30.21 -9.78
N THR A 127 0.75 -30.73 -10.06
CA THR A 127 0.56 -32.14 -10.41
C THR A 127 0.50 -32.26 -11.93
N GLY A 128 1.66 -32.11 -12.57
CA GLY A 128 1.86 -32.73 -13.87
C GLY A 128 1.96 -34.25 -13.67
N PRO A 129 1.17 -35.09 -14.36
CA PRO A 129 1.40 -36.52 -14.32
C PRO A 129 2.67 -36.85 -15.12
N LYS A 130 3.76 -37.14 -14.39
CA LYS A 130 4.79 -38.07 -14.85
C LYS A 130 4.47 -39.42 -14.23
N GLU A 131 3.91 -40.32 -15.02
CA GLU A 131 4.31 -41.72 -14.95
C GLU A 131 4.16 -42.35 -16.33
N ALA A 132 5.30 -42.82 -16.83
CA ALA A 132 5.41 -43.71 -17.96
C ALA A 132 5.58 -45.14 -17.42
N ALA A 133 5.01 -46.09 -18.17
CA ALA A 133 5.31 -47.52 -18.19
C ALA A 133 4.91 -48.36 -16.96
N GLN A 134 3.82 -49.12 -17.11
CA GLN A 134 3.87 -50.56 -17.45
C GLN A 134 2.57 -51.00 -18.13
#